data_AF-A0A926JR10-F1
#
_entry.id   AF-A0A926JR10-F1
#
_cell.length_a   1.000
_cell.length_b   1.000
_cell.length_c   1.000
_cell.angle_alpha   90.00
_cell.angle_beta   90.00
_cell.angle_gamma   90.00
#
_symmetry.space_group_name_H-M   'P 1'
#
loop_
_entity.id
_entity.type
_entity.pdbx_description
1 polymer ?
#
loop_
_entity_poly.entity_id
_entity_poly.type
_entity_poly.pdbx_seq_one_letter_code
_entity_poly.pdbx_strand_id
1 'polypeptide(L)'
;MKRILLPTDFSENAHRVMQYATDLYKHKVCTFYVLHMVSVSYQAVSVMAPQMENPAFEAALKTGKKALEKSIHQLESLKNPKHLFKSLLRTGFLVDGPRWCAIVSRSLSPLASSATVHKI
;
A
#
# COMPACT_ATOMS: atom_id res chain seq x y z
N MET A 1 2.64 -3.72 19.77
CA MET A 1 3.07 -3.65 18.35
C MET A 1 2.18 -2.67 17.61
N LYS A 2 2.74 -1.66 16.93
CA LYS A 2 1.96 -0.65 16.19
C LYS A 2 1.90 -1.00 14.70
N ARG A 3 0.80 -0.66 14.05
CA ARG A 3 0.64 -0.75 12.59
C ARG A 3 0.42 0.66 12.07
N ILE A 4 1.25 1.08 11.12
CA ILE A 4 1.29 2.46 10.63
C ILE A 4 1.13 2.40 9.11
N LEU A 5 0.23 3.18 8.54
CA LEU A 5 0.04 3.28 7.09
C LEU A 5 0.74 4.54 6.59
N LEU A 6 1.55 4.38 5.56
CA LEU A 6 2.31 5.44 4.91
C LEU A 6 1.82 5.56 3.47
N PRO A 7 0.84 6.44 3.18
CA PRO A 7 0.45 6.70 1.80
C PRO A 7 1.60 7.36 1.04
N THR A 8 1.79 6.99 -0.22
CA THR A 8 2.84 7.55 -1.06
C THR A 8 2.38 7.73 -2.51
N ASP A 9 2.71 8.89 -3.05
CA ASP A 9 2.72 9.23 -4.47
C ASP A 9 4.13 9.12 -5.08
N PHE A 10 5.09 8.58 -4.30
CA PHE A 10 6.52 8.49 -4.61
C PHE A 10 7.24 9.83 -4.77
N SER A 11 6.61 10.94 -4.37
CA SER A 11 7.28 12.24 -4.33
C SER A 11 8.41 12.25 -3.29
N GLU A 12 9.36 13.17 -3.47
CA GLU A 12 10.40 13.41 -2.48
C GLU A 12 9.80 13.79 -1.11
N ASN A 13 8.69 14.54 -1.11
CA ASN A 13 7.99 14.90 0.11
C ASN A 13 7.43 13.68 0.83
N ALA A 14 6.79 12.76 0.10
CA ALA A 14 6.33 11.49 0.68
C ALA A 14 7.50 10.68 1.24
N HIS A 15 8.66 10.65 0.56
CA HIS A 15 9.86 9.99 1.07
C HIS A 15 10.35 10.59 2.39
N ARG A 16 10.44 11.92 2.48
CA ARG A 16 10.83 12.63 3.72
C ARG A 16 9.85 12.34 4.87
N VAL A 17 8.55 12.30 4.59
CA VAL A 17 7.52 11.94 5.59
C VAL A 17 7.69 10.50 6.08
N MET A 18 8.00 9.55 5.18
CA MET A 18 8.25 8.16 5.59
C MET A 18 9.49 8.07 6.50
N GLN A 19 10.58 8.77 6.18
CA GLN A 19 11.78 8.83 7.02
C GLN A 19 11.48 9.43 8.40
N TYR A 20 10.78 10.55 8.44
CA TYR A 20 10.36 11.18 9.69
C TYR A 20 9.50 10.23 10.54
N ALA A 21 8.55 9.54 9.92
CA ALA A 21 7.71 8.56 10.61
C ALA A 21 8.53 7.39 11.15
N THR A 22 9.51 6.87 10.40
CA THR A 22 10.39 5.82 10.92
C THR A 22 11.22 6.30 12.11
N ASP A 23 11.75 7.52 12.06
CA ASP A 23 12.56 8.09 13.14
C ASP A 23 11.74 8.36 14.40
N LEU A 24 10.53 8.92 14.24
CA LEU A 24 9.61 9.18 15.34
C LEU A 24 9.29 7.90 16.14
N TYR A 25 9.25 6.75 15.46
CA TYR A 25 8.95 5.46 16.06
C TYR A 25 10.19 4.57 16.27
N LYS A 26 11.41 5.10 16.19
CA LYS A 26 12.68 4.31 16.23
C LYS A 26 12.81 3.34 17.40
N HIS A 27 12.21 3.65 18.55
CA HIS A 27 12.28 2.81 19.75
C HIS A 27 11.11 1.85 19.94
N LYS A 28 10.08 1.90 19.08
CA LYS A 28 8.84 1.10 19.18
C LYS A 28 8.84 0.00 18.11
N VAL A 29 8.25 -1.16 18.45
CA VAL A 29 8.03 -2.26 17.50
C VAL A 29 6.85 -1.92 16.59
N CYS A 30 7.13 -1.74 15.30
CA CYS A 30 6.20 -1.21 14.31
C CYS A 30 6.20 -2.04 13.02
N THR A 31 5.04 -2.16 12.40
CA THR A 31 4.91 -2.56 10.99
C THR A 31 4.38 -1.39 10.20
N PHE A 32 5.18 -0.90 9.26
CA PHE A 32 4.83 0.15 8.33
C PHE A 32 4.29 -0.47 7.04
N TYR A 33 3.10 -0.05 6.64
CA TYR A 33 2.46 -0.43 5.39
C TYR A 33 2.59 0.76 4.44
N VAL A 34 3.42 0.64 3.41
CA VAL A 34 3.58 1.69 2.39
C VAL A 34 2.51 1.48 1.32
N LEU A 35 1.59 2.43 1.19
CA LEU A 35 0.41 2.33 0.34
C LEU A 35 0.55 3.24 -0.88
N HIS A 36 0.46 2.65 -2.07
CA HIS A 36 0.26 3.39 -3.31
C HIS A 36 -1.09 3.04 -3.94
N MET A 37 -1.82 4.07 -4.38
CA MET A 37 -3.07 3.91 -5.12
C MET A 37 -2.87 4.22 -6.60
N VAL A 38 -3.21 3.26 -7.45
CA VAL A 38 -3.32 3.44 -8.88
C VAL A 38 -4.75 3.89 -9.19
N SER A 39 -4.88 5.15 -9.60
CA SER A 39 -6.17 5.74 -9.95
C SER A 39 -6.74 5.10 -11.22
N VAL A 40 -8.00 4.72 -11.17
CA VAL A 40 -8.79 4.33 -12.35
C VAL A 40 -9.47 5.59 -12.89
N SER A 41 -9.31 5.93 -14.18
CA SER A 41 -9.94 7.13 -14.72
C SER A 41 -11.44 6.90 -15.00
N TYR A 42 -12.29 7.86 -14.65
CA TYR A 42 -13.74 7.82 -14.92
C TYR A 42 -14.07 7.72 -16.43
N GLN A 43 -13.21 8.27 -17.29
CA GLN A 43 -13.38 8.24 -18.75
C GLN A 43 -13.33 6.81 -19.31
N ALA A 44 -12.64 5.88 -18.63
CA ALA A 44 -12.57 4.48 -19.03
C ALA A 44 -13.79 3.65 -18.58
N VAL A 45 -14.76 4.25 -17.88
CA VAL A 45 -16.01 3.60 -17.45
C VAL A 45 -17.11 3.73 -18.51
N SER A 46 -16.90 4.57 -19.54
CA SER A 46 -17.88 4.85 -20.59
C SER A 46 -17.75 3.98 -21.86
N VAL A 47 -16.75 3.09 -21.97
CA VAL A 47 -16.59 2.27 -23.18
C VAL A 47 -16.25 0.83 -22.80
N MET A 48 -17.29 -0.01 -22.77
CA MET A 48 -17.40 -1.48 -22.96
C MET A 48 -16.19 -2.44 -22.84
N ALA A 49 -15.06 -2.08 -22.22
CA ALA A 49 -13.93 -2.97 -22.00
C ALA A 49 -13.68 -3.16 -20.49
N PRO A 50 -13.58 -4.40 -19.98
CA PRO A 50 -13.17 -4.64 -18.61
C PRO A 50 -11.77 -4.04 -18.40
N GLN A 51 -11.63 -3.21 -17.36
CA GLN A 51 -10.42 -2.42 -17.06
C GLN A 51 -9.11 -3.24 -16.98
N MET A 52 -9.20 -4.57 -16.81
CA MET A 52 -8.07 -5.51 -16.86
C MET A 52 -7.38 -5.61 -18.24
N GLU A 53 -8.03 -5.14 -19.31
CA GLU A 53 -7.47 -5.22 -20.67
C GLU A 53 -6.83 -3.89 -21.14
N ASN A 54 -6.76 -2.86 -20.28
CA ASN A 54 -6.10 -1.60 -20.64
C ASN A 54 -4.58 -1.69 -20.39
N PRO A 55 -3.73 -1.68 -21.43
CA PRO A 55 -2.28 -1.80 -21.28
C PRO A 55 -1.66 -0.68 -20.43
N ALA A 56 -2.25 0.52 -20.44
CA ALA A 56 -1.78 1.64 -19.64
C ALA A 56 -2.04 1.42 -18.14
N PHE A 57 -3.17 0.79 -17.79
CA PHE A 57 -3.48 0.45 -16.41
C PHE A 57 -2.57 -0.65 -15.87
N GLU A 58 -2.33 -1.69 -16.65
CA GLU A 58 -1.36 -2.75 -16.34
C GLU A 58 0.07 -2.18 -16.20
N ALA A 59 0.46 -1.26 -17.07
CA ALA A 59 1.75 -0.56 -16.95
C ALA A 59 1.83 0.26 -15.66
N ALA A 60 0.76 0.94 -15.27
CA ALA A 60 0.70 1.70 -14.02
C ALA A 60 0.81 0.78 -12.79
N LEU A 61 0.14 -0.37 -12.79
CA LEU A 61 0.27 -1.39 -11.73
C LEU A 61 1.70 -1.91 -11.59
N LYS A 62 2.33 -2.29 -12.71
CA LYS A 62 3.73 -2.76 -12.72
C LYS A 62 4.69 -1.68 -12.22
N THR A 63 4.50 -0.44 -12.67
CA THR A 63 5.31 0.70 -12.26
C THR A 63 5.15 0.98 -10.77
N GLY A 64 3.91 1.03 -10.28
CA GLY A 64 3.61 1.24 -8.86
C GLY A 64 4.19 0.13 -7.97
N LYS A 65 4.10 -1.13 -8.40
CA LYS A 65 4.71 -2.26 -7.68
C LYS A 65 6.24 -2.10 -7.56
N LYS A 66 6.92 -1.80 -8.67
CA LYS A 66 8.37 -1.59 -8.70
C LYS A 66 8.80 -0.40 -7.83
N ALA A 67 8.04 0.69 -7.85
CA ALA A 67 8.29 1.86 -7.03
C ALA A 67 8.08 1.59 -5.52
N LEU A 68 7.09 0.77 -5.16
CA LEU A 68 6.90 0.27 -3.79
C LEU A 68 8.08 -0.60 -3.35
N GLU A 69 8.51 -1.57 -4.16
CA GLU A 69 9.66 -2.44 -3.86
C GLU A 69 10.93 -1.59 -3.60
N LYS A 70 11.19 -0.59 -4.45
CA LYS A 70 12.28 0.37 -4.25
C LYS A 70 12.16 1.12 -2.92
N SER A 71 10.96 1.62 -2.60
CA SER A 71 10.71 2.38 -1.37
C SER A 71 10.90 1.51 -0.12
N ILE A 72 10.43 0.27 -0.17
CA ILE A 72 10.61 -0.71 0.91
C ILE A 72 12.09 -1.00 1.12
N HIS A 73 12.85 -1.28 0.06
CA HIS A 73 14.29 -1.52 0.17
C HIS A 73 15.05 -0.33 0.76
N GLN A 74 14.68 0.91 0.39
CA GLN A 74 15.27 2.11 0.98
C GLN A 74 14.99 2.19 2.48
N LEU A 75 13.78 1.88 2.92
CA LEU A 75 13.41 1.89 4.35
C LEU A 75 14.06 0.74 5.13
N GLU A 76 14.15 -0.45 4.55
CA GLU A 76 14.83 -1.61 5.16
C GLU A 76 16.34 -1.36 5.33
N SER A 77 16.94 -0.56 4.44
CA SER A 77 18.36 -0.17 4.55
C SER A 77 18.69 0.62 5.81
N LEU A 78 17.69 1.16 6.52
CA LEU A 78 17.84 1.81 7.83
C LEU A 78 18.18 0.81 8.95
N LYS A 79 18.11 -0.51 8.69
CA LYS A 79 18.57 -1.60 9.58
C LYS A 79 18.00 -1.52 11.01
N ASN A 80 16.75 -1.10 11.17
CA ASN A 80 16.07 -1.11 12.46
C ASN A 80 15.34 -2.45 12.68
N PRO A 81 15.81 -3.33 13.59
CA PRO A 81 15.20 -4.66 13.81
C PRO A 81 13.81 -4.60 14.44
N LYS A 82 13.39 -3.43 14.97
CA LYS A 82 12.05 -3.24 15.54
C LYS A 82 11.01 -2.90 14.47
N HIS A 83 11.44 -2.61 13.25
CA HIS A 83 10.58 -2.14 12.17
C HIS A 83 10.48 -3.18 11.06
N LEU A 84 9.24 -3.42 10.61
CA LEU A 84 8.94 -4.23 9.44
C LEU A 84 8.25 -3.33 8.42
N PHE A 85 8.57 -3.52 7.15
CA PHE A 85 8.00 -2.77 6.05
C PHE A 85 7.21 -3.71 5.13
N LYS A 86 6.02 -3.28 4.69
CA LYS A 86 5.15 -4.05 3.80
C LYS A 86 4.61 -3.15 2.70
N SER A 87 4.63 -3.61 1.46
CA SER A 87 4.03 -2.91 0.33
C SER A 87 2.52 -3.18 0.24
N LEU A 88 1.75 -2.14 -0.04
CA LEU A 88 0.32 -2.22 -0.35
C LEU A 88 0.07 -1.46 -1.66
N LEU A 89 -0.17 -2.19 -2.75
CA LEU A 89 -0.66 -1.62 -4.00
C LEU A 89 -2.18 -1.78 -4.07
N ARG A 90 -2.91 -0.72 -4.40
CA ARG A 90 -4.37 -0.74 -4.52
C ARG A 90 -4.83 0.02 -5.75
N THR A 91 -6.01 -0.34 -6.25
CA THR A 91 -6.68 0.32 -7.36
C THR A 91 -7.97 0.95 -6.84
N GLY A 92 -8.37 2.10 -7.39
CA GLY A 92 -9.59 2.80 -6.96
C GLY A 92 -9.38 4.31 -6.87
N PHE A 93 -10.34 5.01 -6.27
CA PHE A 93 -10.26 6.45 -6.06
C PHE A 93 -9.86 6.77 -4.61
N LEU A 94 -9.00 7.78 -4.44
CA LEU A 94 -8.58 8.28 -3.13
C LEU A 94 -9.78 8.81 -2.30
N VAL A 95 -10.86 9.22 -2.95
CA VAL A 95 -12.08 9.76 -2.31
C VAL A 95 -12.99 8.69 -1.69
N ASP A 96 -12.72 7.40 -1.87
CA ASP A 96 -13.40 6.29 -1.15
C ASP A 96 -12.93 6.18 0.33
N GLY A 97 -12.63 7.34 0.92
CA GLY A 97 -12.01 7.64 2.22
C GLY A 97 -12.52 6.88 3.45
N PRO A 98 -13.81 6.48 3.59
CA PRO A 98 -14.28 5.90 4.85
C PRO A 98 -13.64 4.55 5.21
N ARG A 99 -13.22 3.75 4.22
CA ARG A 99 -12.54 2.46 4.48
C ARG A 99 -11.07 2.62 4.87
N TRP A 100 -10.42 3.71 4.45
CA TRP A 100 -8.96 3.86 4.58
C TRP A 100 -8.54 4.28 5.99
N CYS A 101 -9.33 5.14 6.65
CA CYS A 101 -9.14 5.46 8.07
C CYS A 101 -9.33 4.22 8.98
N ALA A 102 -10.14 3.25 8.56
CA ALA A 102 -10.37 2.03 9.32
C ALA A 102 -9.20 1.04 9.25
N ILE A 103 -8.41 1.00 8.16
CA ILE A 103 -7.29 0.05 8.00
C ILE A 103 -6.12 0.39 8.93
N VAL A 104 -5.97 1.66 9.32
CA VAL A 104 -4.88 2.10 10.24
C VAL A 104 -5.26 1.93 11.72
N SER A 105 -6.55 2.00 12.05
CA SER A 105 -7.05 2.00 13.43
C SER A 105 -7.73 0.70 13.87
N ARG A 106 -8.24 -0.12 12.94
CA ARG A 106 -8.99 -1.33 13.29
C ARG A 106 -8.10 -2.56 13.28
N SER A 107 -7.95 -3.10 14.47
CA SER A 107 -7.57 -4.48 14.76
C SER A 107 -7.96 -5.46 13.64
N LEU A 108 -7.02 -5.92 12.80
CA LEU A 108 -7.11 -7.29 12.31
C LEU A 108 -6.70 -8.16 13.50
N SER A 109 -7.70 -8.69 14.18
CA SER A 109 -7.62 -9.78 15.16
C SER A 109 -7.11 -11.05 14.46
N PRO A 110 -6.22 -11.84 15.09
CA PRO A 110 -5.97 -13.19 14.62
C PRO A 110 -7.14 -14.05 15.09
N LEU A 111 -7.95 -14.59 14.16
CA LEU A 111 -8.73 -15.84 14.27
C LEU A 111 -9.78 -15.88 13.15
N ALA A 112 -9.51 -16.65 12.11
CA ALA A 112 -10.42 -17.67 11.59
C ALA A 112 -9.67 -18.51 10.55
N SER A 113 -9.43 -19.75 10.94
CA SER A 113 -8.92 -20.85 10.14
C SER A 113 -9.97 -21.33 9.14
N SER A 114 -9.48 -21.95 8.06
CA SER A 114 -10.12 -23.04 7.30
C SER A 114 -11.02 -22.72 6.11
N ALA A 115 -10.85 -23.58 5.08
CA ALA A 115 -11.71 -23.89 3.93
C ALA A 115 -11.69 -22.88 2.75
N THR A 116 -11.63 -23.27 1.48
CA THR A 116 -11.47 -24.56 0.79
C THR A 116 -11.18 -24.21 -0.68
N VAL A 117 -10.22 -24.92 -1.29
CA VAL A 117 -10.02 -25.03 -2.74
C VAL A 117 -11.32 -25.44 -3.40
N HIS A 118 -11.86 -24.72 -4.37
CA HIS A 118 -12.59 -25.35 -5.49
C HIS A 118 -12.33 -24.58 -6.79
N LYS A 119 -11.77 -25.36 -7.71
CA LYS A 119 -11.58 -25.16 -9.13
C LYS A 119 -12.92 -25.35 -9.81
N ILE A 120 -13.28 -24.48 -10.76
CA ILE A 120 -14.11 -24.82 -11.92
C ILE A 120 -13.38 -24.21 -13.11
#